data_AF-A0A971ZP97-F1
#
_entry.id   AF-A0A971ZP97-F1
#
_cell.length_a   1.000
_cell.length_b   1.000
_cell.length_c   1.000
_cell.angle_alpha   90.00
_cell.angle_beta   90.00
_cell.angle_gamma   90.00
#
_symmetry.space_group_name_H-M   'P 1'
#
loop_
_entity.id
_entity.type
_entity.pdbx_description
1 polymer ?
#
loop_
_entity_poly.entity_id
_entity_poly.type
_entity_poly.pdbx_seq_one_letter_code
_entity_poly.pdbx_strand_id
1 'polypeptide(L)'
;MKSRSLRNTLRCGLAGAVLFSLVGCAGFNIIKEQAVPDIPPGPYRHIIRLYNPEGEPERSLAGLVISTGSATVCSDYPREIIIKSLDELPLMEKKAFPYFNNYVIRDKEEIVGYVSLEIGYRTVVWRTAKDPECAYRAQIVLPDHVWLSGKHHDADQSGINW
;
A
#
# COMPACT_ATOMS: atom_id res chain seq x y z
N MET A 1 42.00 -73.12 17.49
CA MET A 1 42.17 -72.94 16.03
C MET A 1 41.03 -72.05 15.53
N LYS A 2 41.27 -70.76 15.24
CA LYS A 2 41.60 -70.15 13.92
C LYS A 2 40.30 -69.57 13.28
N SER A 3 39.86 -68.37 13.65
CA SER A 3 40.18 -67.00 13.15
C SER A 3 39.39 -66.53 11.91
N ARG A 4 38.67 -65.40 12.10
CA ARG A 4 38.47 -64.21 11.23
C ARG A 4 38.06 -64.38 9.75
N SER A 5 36.98 -63.70 9.34
CA SER A 5 36.99 -62.56 8.38
C SER A 5 35.54 -62.22 7.96
N LEU A 6 34.92 -61.07 8.30
CA LEU A 6 35.02 -59.73 7.66
C LEU A 6 34.57 -59.67 6.18
N ARG A 7 33.37 -59.09 5.93
CA ARG A 7 33.04 -57.96 5.00
C ARG A 7 31.51 -57.89 4.79
N ASN A 8 30.87 -56.77 5.17
CA ASN A 8 30.46 -55.65 4.30
C ASN A 8 29.52 -56.11 3.17
N THR A 9 28.36 -55.52 2.87
CA THR A 9 27.76 -54.21 3.11
C THR A 9 26.42 -54.28 2.38
N LEU A 10 25.29 -53.91 2.98
CA LEU A 10 24.21 -53.31 2.19
C LEU A 10 23.44 -52.31 3.06
N ARG A 11 23.68 -51.05 2.73
CA ARG A 11 23.06 -49.85 3.28
C ARG A 11 21.56 -49.87 2.95
N CYS A 12 20.70 -49.87 3.95
CA CYS A 12 19.37 -49.25 3.83
C CYS A 12 19.44 -47.93 4.59
N GLY A 13 20.03 -46.93 3.93
CA GLY A 13 19.86 -45.53 4.32
C GLY A 13 18.44 -45.11 3.95
N LEU A 14 17.58 -45.00 4.96
CA LEU A 14 16.31 -44.27 4.92
C LEU A 14 16.20 -43.47 6.21
N ALA A 15 17.20 -42.62 6.44
CA ALA A 15 17.12 -41.49 7.36
C ALA A 15 17.24 -40.24 6.49
N GLY A 16 16.13 -39.82 5.88
CA GLY A 16 16.13 -38.68 4.99
C GLY A 16 14.71 -38.30 4.57
N ALA A 17 14.38 -37.04 4.80
CA ALA A 17 13.06 -36.41 4.66
C ALA A 17 12.05 -36.94 5.70
N VAL A 18 11.59 -36.14 6.66
CA VAL A 18 10.84 -34.93 6.38
C VAL A 18 11.13 -33.86 7.44
N LEU A 19 12.02 -32.92 7.12
CA LEU A 19 11.92 -31.58 7.70
C LEU A 19 10.73 -30.93 6.99
N PHE A 20 9.53 -31.04 7.59
CA PHE A 20 8.44 -30.14 7.26
C PHE A 20 8.91 -28.75 7.68
N SER A 21 9.55 -28.05 6.74
CA SER A 21 9.73 -26.62 6.83
C SER A 21 8.35 -26.02 7.05
N LEU A 22 8.10 -25.59 8.29
CA LEU A 22 7.11 -24.57 8.61
C LEU A 22 7.52 -23.34 7.83
N VAL A 23 7.14 -23.29 6.56
CA VAL A 23 7.07 -22.04 5.81
C VAL A 23 5.95 -21.31 6.50
N GLY A 24 6.31 -20.55 7.55
CA GLY A 24 5.38 -19.73 8.28
C GLY A 24 4.58 -18.94 7.26
N CYS A 25 3.25 -19.01 7.37
CA CYS A 25 2.38 -18.04 6.73
C CYS A 25 2.97 -16.67 7.07
N ALA A 26 3.66 -16.06 6.12
CA ALA A 26 4.10 -14.69 6.25
C ALA A 26 2.81 -13.88 6.27
N GLY A 27 2.29 -13.69 7.48
CA GLY A 27 0.99 -13.09 7.73
C GLY A 27 1.03 -11.69 7.16
N PHE A 28 0.27 -11.49 6.09
CA PHE A 28 -0.12 -10.16 5.66
C PHE A 28 -0.90 -9.57 6.83
N ASN A 29 -0.25 -8.66 7.56
CA ASN A 29 -0.89 -7.96 8.66
C ASN A 29 -1.43 -6.64 8.10
N ILE A 30 -2.76 -6.50 8.13
CA ILE A 30 -3.43 -5.26 7.77
C ILE A 30 -3.31 -4.31 8.96
N ILE A 31 -2.87 -3.08 8.69
CA ILE A 31 -2.91 -2.00 9.67
C ILE A 31 -4.32 -1.42 9.67
N LYS A 32 -4.93 -1.38 10.84
CA LYS A 32 -6.28 -0.83 11.00
C LYS A 32 -6.24 0.67 10.71
N GLU A 33 -7.13 1.10 9.82
CA GLU A 33 -7.35 2.50 9.50
C GLU A 33 -7.81 3.26 10.75
N GLN A 34 -7.20 4.41 11.01
CA GLN A 34 -7.59 5.32 12.07
C GLN A 34 -7.63 6.74 11.52
N ALA A 35 -8.84 7.30 11.44
CA ALA A 35 -9.04 8.67 11.00
C ALA A 35 -8.44 9.66 12.01
N VAL A 36 -7.84 10.72 11.49
CA VAL A 36 -7.34 11.87 12.25
C VAL A 36 -7.89 13.15 11.63
N PRO A 37 -8.11 14.22 12.41
CA PRO A 37 -8.67 15.45 11.88
C PRO A 37 -7.71 16.15 10.91
N ASP A 38 -6.40 16.05 11.14
CA ASP A 38 -5.38 16.70 10.33
C ASP A 38 -4.06 15.93 10.41
N ILE A 39 -3.15 16.20 9.47
CA ILE A 39 -1.78 15.69 9.46
C ILE A 39 -0.87 16.74 10.10
N PRO A 40 -0.27 16.45 11.28
CA PRO A 40 0.53 17.43 11.98
C PRO A 40 1.79 17.77 11.18
N PRO A 41 2.17 19.06 11.08
CA PRO A 41 3.41 19.44 10.43
C PRO A 41 4.61 18.81 11.14
N GLY A 42 5.57 18.31 10.38
CA GLY A 42 6.77 17.70 10.93
C GLY A 42 7.78 17.32 9.87
N PRO A 43 8.97 16.83 10.28
CA PRO A 43 9.94 16.30 9.34
C PRO A 43 9.38 15.03 8.70
N TYR A 44 9.05 15.11 7.42
CA TYR A 44 8.66 13.95 6.64
C TYR A 44 9.90 13.40 5.92
N ARG A 45 10.02 12.08 5.91
CA ARG A 45 11.09 11.39 5.18
C ARG A 45 10.88 11.55 3.67
N HIS A 46 9.67 11.26 3.22
CA HIS A 46 9.21 11.45 1.85
C HIS A 46 7.69 11.54 1.82
N ILE A 47 7.18 12.19 0.78
CA ILE A 47 5.75 12.29 0.48
C ILE A 47 5.55 11.78 -0.93
N ILE A 48 4.63 10.84 -1.10
CA ILE A 48 4.20 10.34 -2.39
C ILE A 48 2.90 11.07 -2.74
N ARG A 49 2.96 11.92 -3.76
CA ARG A 49 1.81 12.62 -4.33
C ARG A 49 1.12 11.73 -5.34
N LEU A 50 -0.19 11.52 -5.17
CA LEU A 50 -1.02 10.66 -6.00
C LEU A 50 -1.88 11.51 -6.94
N TYR A 51 -1.80 11.27 -8.24
CA TYR A 51 -2.60 12.00 -9.23
C TYR A 51 -3.88 11.26 -9.62
N ASN A 52 -5.02 11.94 -9.61
CA ASN A 52 -6.26 11.40 -10.13
C ASN A 52 -6.07 11.04 -11.63
N PRO A 53 -6.24 9.76 -12.02
CA PRO A 53 -6.04 9.32 -13.39
C PRO A 53 -7.05 9.95 -14.37
N GLU A 54 -8.23 10.34 -13.89
CA GLU A 54 -9.31 10.92 -14.70
C GLU A 54 -9.27 12.47 -14.76
N GLY A 55 -8.43 13.12 -13.95
CA GLY A 55 -8.40 14.57 -13.78
C GLY A 55 -7.78 15.37 -14.94
N GLU A 56 -7.88 14.90 -16.19
CA GLU A 56 -7.34 15.64 -17.34
C GLU A 56 -8.11 16.95 -17.60
N PRO A 57 -7.44 18.06 -17.97
CA PRO A 57 -6.02 18.18 -18.32
C PRO A 57 -5.08 18.49 -17.13
N GLU A 58 -5.59 18.90 -15.97
CA GLU A 58 -4.78 19.48 -14.89
C GLU A 58 -4.21 18.47 -13.89
N ARG A 59 -4.56 17.18 -13.99
CA ARG A 59 -4.17 16.09 -13.07
C ARG A 59 -4.41 16.51 -11.62
N SER A 60 -5.67 16.44 -11.17
CA SER A 60 -6.02 16.76 -9.79
C SER A 60 -5.36 15.83 -8.77
N LEU A 61 -5.19 16.32 -7.54
CA LEU A 61 -4.66 15.54 -6.43
C LEU A 61 -5.68 14.49 -6.00
N ALA A 62 -5.31 13.21 -6.07
CA ALA A 62 -6.11 12.11 -5.48
C ALA A 62 -5.75 11.87 -4.00
N GLY A 63 -4.52 12.19 -3.62
CA GLY A 63 -4.05 11.92 -2.26
C GLY A 63 -2.57 12.11 -2.05
N LEU A 64 -2.16 11.91 -0.80
CA LEU A 64 -0.78 11.89 -0.34
C LEU A 64 -0.54 10.67 0.54
N VAL A 65 0.60 10.02 0.36
CA VAL A 65 1.13 9.02 1.30
C VAL A 65 2.41 9.57 1.91
N ILE A 66 2.44 9.72 3.23
CA ILE A 66 3.49 10.45 3.95
C ILE A 66 4.20 9.50 4.91
N SER A 67 5.53 9.52 4.91
CA SER A 67 6.37 8.71 5.80
C SER A 67 7.03 9.60 6.85
N THR A 68 6.85 9.31 8.15
CA THR A 68 7.29 10.18 9.26
C THR A 68 8.40 9.60 10.13
N GLY A 69 8.72 8.31 9.96
CA GLY A 69 9.67 7.59 10.79
C GLY A 69 10.83 6.96 10.02
N SER A 70 11.43 5.95 10.65
CA SER A 70 12.52 5.17 10.06
C SER A 70 12.03 4.21 8.98
N ALA A 71 10.76 3.80 9.05
CA ALA A 71 10.11 2.93 8.08
C ALA A 71 9.58 3.71 6.88
N THR A 72 9.48 3.02 5.75
CA THR A 72 8.98 3.54 4.47
C THR A 72 7.56 3.08 4.21
N VAL A 73 6.75 4.03 3.73
CA VAL A 73 5.41 3.76 3.19
C VAL A 73 5.45 3.99 1.69
N CYS A 74 5.03 3.00 0.90
CA CYS A 74 4.84 3.15 -0.54
C CYS A 74 3.36 3.09 -0.91
N SER A 75 3.08 3.43 -2.17
CA SER A 75 1.79 3.20 -2.78
C SER A 75 1.87 2.16 -3.90
N ASP A 76 0.75 1.56 -4.26
CA ASP A 76 0.58 0.79 -5.50
C ASP A 76 -0.07 1.63 -6.62
N TYR A 77 -0.22 2.93 -6.38
CA TYR A 77 -0.95 3.81 -7.27
C TYR A 77 -0.15 4.13 -8.54
N PRO A 78 -0.78 4.09 -9.73
CA PRO A 78 -0.05 4.09 -11.01
C PRO A 78 0.59 5.44 -11.37
N ARG A 79 0.08 6.55 -10.83
CA ARG A 79 0.58 7.91 -11.13
C ARG A 79 1.02 8.59 -9.84
N GLU A 80 2.29 8.42 -9.50
CA GLU A 80 2.91 8.98 -8.31
C GLU A 80 4.12 9.89 -8.61
N ILE A 81 4.32 10.90 -7.77
CA ILE A 81 5.54 11.72 -7.74
C ILE A 81 5.99 11.87 -6.30
N ILE A 82 7.30 11.72 -6.06
CA ILE A 82 7.89 11.97 -4.75
C ILE A 82 8.17 13.47 -4.61
N ILE A 83 7.65 14.08 -3.55
CA ILE A 83 7.94 15.46 -3.14
C ILE A 83 8.56 15.47 -1.74
N LYS A 84 9.34 16.50 -1.40
CA LYS A 84 10.04 16.56 -0.09
C LYS A 84 9.21 17.26 0.98
N SER A 85 8.30 18.15 0.58
CA SER A 85 7.43 18.85 1.52
C SER A 85 6.04 19.13 0.92
N LEU A 86 5.06 19.39 1.79
CA LEU A 86 3.74 19.86 1.38
C LEU A 86 3.79 21.22 0.67
N ASP A 87 4.88 21.98 0.82
CA ASP A 87 5.06 23.25 0.14
C ASP A 87 5.31 23.12 -1.37
N GLU A 88 5.73 21.94 -1.84
CA GLU A 88 5.89 21.64 -3.26
C GLU A 88 4.57 21.38 -3.99
N LEU A 89 3.45 21.28 -3.25
CA LEU A 89 2.13 21.14 -3.87
C LEU A 89 1.76 22.41 -4.65
N PRO A 90 1.19 22.29 -5.86
CA PRO A 90 0.59 23.41 -6.57
C PRO A 90 -0.47 24.12 -5.73
N LEU A 91 -0.69 25.41 -6.02
CA LEU A 91 -1.61 26.26 -5.25
C LEU A 91 -3.03 25.66 -5.14
N MET A 92 -3.55 25.09 -6.23
CA MET A 92 -4.89 24.50 -6.25
C MET A 92 -4.96 23.25 -5.36
N GLU A 93 -3.91 22.44 -5.32
CA GLU A 93 -3.84 21.25 -4.48
C GLU A 93 -3.68 21.59 -3.00
N LYS A 94 -2.89 22.62 -2.67
CA LYS A 94 -2.80 23.15 -1.30
C LYS A 94 -4.15 23.61 -0.78
N LYS A 95 -5.01 24.15 -1.65
CA LYS A 95 -6.38 24.56 -1.29
C LYS A 95 -7.35 23.38 -1.14
N ALA A 96 -7.13 22.30 -1.89
CA ALA A 96 -7.96 21.11 -1.84
C ALA A 96 -7.62 20.19 -0.65
N PHE A 97 -6.34 20.07 -0.33
CA PHE A 97 -5.82 19.16 0.70
C PHE A 97 -6.53 19.22 2.06
N PRO A 98 -6.91 20.39 2.61
CA PRO A 98 -7.63 20.45 3.90
C PRO A 98 -9.00 19.76 3.92
N TYR A 99 -9.57 19.43 2.75
CA TYR A 99 -10.86 18.75 2.63
C TYR A 99 -10.72 17.22 2.49
N PHE A 100 -9.50 16.69 2.59
CA PHE A 100 -9.24 15.27 2.42
C PHE A 100 -9.51 14.49 3.70
N ASN A 101 -9.81 13.20 3.54
CA ASN A 101 -9.85 12.27 4.65
C ASN A 101 -8.41 11.90 5.05
N ASN A 102 -8.07 12.13 6.32
CA ASN A 102 -6.73 11.87 6.84
C ASN A 102 -6.73 10.64 7.74
N TYR A 103 -5.75 9.77 7.55
CA TYR A 103 -5.58 8.54 8.29
C TYR A 103 -4.15 8.42 8.80
N VAL A 104 -4.00 8.03 10.06
CA VAL A 104 -2.69 7.72 10.63
C VAL A 104 -2.35 6.25 10.41
N ILE A 105 -1.13 5.99 9.96
CA ILE A 105 -0.56 4.66 9.93
C ILE A 105 0.18 4.47 11.26
N ARG A 106 -0.51 3.85 12.22
CA ARG A 106 0.07 3.49 13.51
C ARG A 106 0.34 2.00 13.55
N ASP A 107 1.58 1.64 13.85
CA ASP A 107 1.98 0.27 14.12
C ASP A 107 2.41 0.14 15.58
N LYS A 108 1.61 -0.59 16.37
CA LYS A 108 1.74 -0.65 17.83
C LYS A 108 1.64 0.77 18.44
N GLU A 109 2.74 1.30 18.94
CA GLU A 109 2.83 2.62 19.56
C GLU A 109 3.54 3.66 18.67
N GLU A 110 4.06 3.24 17.51
CA GLU A 110 4.80 4.11 16.59
C GLU A 110 3.91 4.62 15.45
N ILE A 111 3.96 5.93 15.18
CA ILE A 111 3.38 6.51 13.97
C ILE A 111 4.43 6.44 12.87
N VAL A 112 4.19 5.58 11.88
CA VAL A 112 5.13 5.37 10.77
C VAL A 112 4.82 6.28 9.58
N GLY A 113 3.60 6.78 9.49
CA GLY A 113 3.18 7.67 8.41
C GLY A 113 1.72 8.07 8.47
N TYR A 114 1.28 8.72 7.39
CA TYR A 114 -0.10 9.15 7.19
C TYR A 114 -0.53 8.89 5.75
N VAL A 115 -1.84 8.73 5.55
CA VAL A 115 -2.48 8.70 4.25
C VAL A 115 -3.55 9.79 4.24
N SER A 116 -3.52 10.66 3.24
CA SER A 116 -4.55 11.67 3.00
C SER A 116 -5.17 11.43 1.64
N LEU A 117 -6.48 11.30 1.56
CA LEU A 117 -7.17 10.97 0.31
C LEU A 117 -8.35 11.88 0.04
N GLU A 118 -8.57 12.18 -1.23
CA GLU A 118 -9.79 12.83 -1.69
C GLU A 118 -11.03 12.04 -1.25
N ILE A 119 -12.13 12.75 -1.02
CA ILE A 119 -13.41 12.14 -0.61
C ILE A 119 -13.84 11.08 -1.63
N GLY A 120 -14.18 9.88 -1.15
CA GLY A 120 -14.61 8.75 -1.95
C GLY A 120 -13.51 7.72 -2.24
N TYR A 121 -12.24 8.12 -2.16
CA TYR A 121 -11.12 7.17 -2.16
C TYR A 121 -11.02 6.49 -0.79
N ARG A 122 -10.50 5.26 -0.79
CA ARG A 122 -10.23 4.48 0.43
C ARG A 122 -8.80 3.94 0.40
N THR A 123 -8.27 3.54 1.55
CA THR A 123 -6.95 2.91 1.64
C THR A 123 -6.99 1.61 2.44
N VAL A 124 -6.17 0.65 2.04
CA VAL A 124 -5.83 -0.52 2.85
C VAL A 124 -4.32 -0.53 3.02
N VAL A 125 -3.85 -0.50 4.26
CA VAL A 125 -2.41 -0.47 4.54
C VAL A 125 -1.94 -1.85 4.98
N TRP A 126 -0.95 -2.38 4.27
CA TRP A 126 -0.36 -3.69 4.50
C TRP A 126 1.03 -3.55 5.11
N ARG A 127 1.35 -4.31 6.15
CA ARG A 127 2.72 -4.49 6.62
C ARG A 127 3.44 -5.53 5.75
N THR A 128 4.58 -5.16 5.20
CA THR A 128 5.41 -6.02 4.35
C THR A 128 6.68 -6.44 5.08
N ALA A 129 6.68 -7.60 5.74
CA ALA A 129 7.84 -8.06 6.51
C ALA A 129 9.07 -8.43 5.65
N LYS A 130 8.90 -8.61 4.34
CA LYS A 130 9.94 -9.11 3.42
C LYS A 130 10.57 -8.02 2.54
N ASP A 131 10.10 -6.78 2.65
CA ASP A 131 10.55 -5.66 1.82
C ASP A 131 10.83 -4.46 2.74
N PRO A 132 12.09 -4.25 3.16
CA PRO A 132 12.45 -3.13 4.03
C PRO A 132 12.39 -1.78 3.30
N GLU A 133 12.49 -1.75 1.97
CA GLU A 133 12.33 -0.52 1.18
C GLU A 133 10.87 -0.12 1.07
N CYS A 134 9.95 -1.08 1.22
CA CYS A 134 8.51 -0.88 1.28
C CYS A 134 7.86 -1.56 2.49
N ALA A 135 8.33 -1.22 3.69
CA ALA A 135 7.89 -1.83 4.94
C ALA A 135 6.36 -1.76 5.13
N TYR A 136 5.73 -0.71 4.60
CA TYR A 136 4.29 -0.56 4.51
C TYR A 136 3.85 -0.23 3.08
N ARG A 137 2.77 -0.87 2.61
CA ARG A 137 2.16 -0.58 1.32
C ARG A 137 0.74 -0.05 1.52
N ALA A 138 0.50 1.19 1.12
CA ALA A 138 -0.82 1.79 1.04
C ALA A 138 -1.45 1.44 -0.31
N GLN A 139 -2.42 0.53 -0.28
CA GLN A 139 -3.24 0.18 -1.43
C GLN A 139 -4.39 1.16 -1.56
N ILE A 140 -4.42 1.91 -2.65
CA ILE A 140 -5.44 2.95 -2.87
C ILE A 140 -6.60 2.36 -3.65
N VAL A 141 -7.80 2.44 -3.06
CA VAL A 141 -9.04 1.97 -3.67
C VAL A 141 -9.77 3.16 -4.25
N LEU A 142 -9.98 3.12 -5.57
CA LEU A 142 -10.69 4.14 -6.33
C LEU A 142 -12.17 4.25 -5.88
N PRO A 143 -12.79 5.43 -6.02
CA PRO A 143 -14.22 5.60 -5.73
C PRO A 143 -15.10 4.74 -6.64
N ASP A 144 -16.21 4.23 -6.11
CA ASP A 144 -17.09 3.27 -6.79
C ASP A 144 -17.70 3.82 -8.10
N HIS A 145 -17.80 5.15 -8.25
CA HIS A 145 -18.34 5.81 -9.46
C HIS A 145 -17.39 5.78 -10.66
N VAL A 146 -16.09 5.52 -10.46
CA VAL A 146 -15.07 5.49 -11.53
C VAL A 146 -15.28 4.30 -12.48
N TRP A 147 -15.97 3.25 -12.04
CA TRP A 147 -16.32 2.11 -12.91
C TRP A 147 -17.53 2.38 -13.83
N LEU A 148 -18.29 3.45 -13.60
CA LEU A 148 -19.51 3.76 -14.38
C LEU A 148 -19.25 4.75 -15.53
N SER A 149 -18.13 5.47 -15.53
CA SER A 149 -17.78 6.41 -16.62
C SER A 149 -17.50 5.70 -17.96
N GLY A 150 -17.14 4.41 -17.92
CA GLY A 150 -16.93 3.57 -19.10
C GLY A 150 -18.18 2.94 -19.73
N LYS A 151 -19.39 3.19 -19.20
CA LYS A 151 -20.64 2.57 -19.70
C LYS A 151 -21.71 3.56 -20.20
N HIS A 152 -21.42 4.85 -20.24
CA HIS A 152 -22.38 5.86 -20.72
C HIS A 152 -22.21 6.31 -22.18
N HIS A 153 -21.41 5.61 -22.99
CA HIS A 153 -21.37 5.86 -24.43
C HIS A 153 -22.44 5.11 -25.26
N ASP A 154 -23.24 4.23 -24.66
CA ASP A 154 -24.29 3.47 -25.37
C ASP A 154 -25.72 3.67 -24.80
N ALA A 155 -25.95 4.70 -23.98
CA ALA A 155 -27.30 5.07 -23.56
C ALA A 155 -27.90 6.10 -24.53
N ASP A 156 -28.48 5.55 -25.58
CA ASP A 156 -29.45 6.09 -26.53
C ASP A 156 -30.05 7.48 -26.20
N GLN A 157 -29.98 8.37 -27.19
CA GLN A 157 -30.71 9.65 -27.26
C GLN A 157 -32.21 9.42 -27.49
N SER A 158 -32.87 8.63 -26.65
CA SER A 158 -34.32 8.45 -26.74
C SER A 158 -34.96 8.69 -25.36
N GLY A 159 -35.41 9.91 -25.12
CA GLY A 159 -36.34 10.19 -24.02
C GLY A 159 -36.11 11.49 -23.27
N ILE A 160 -35.98 12.63 -23.97
CA ILE A 160 -36.28 13.92 -23.35
C ILE A 160 -37.65 14.35 -23.86
N ASN A 161 -38.66 14.17 -23.02
CA ASN A 161 -39.95 14.82 -23.12
C ASN A 161 -40.43 15.03 -21.69
N TRP A 162 -40.16 16.20 -21.11
CA TRP A 162 -40.96 16.93 -20.11
C TRP A 162 -40.48 18.39 -20.09
#